data_AF-A0A5D0RK71-F1
#
_entry.id   AF-A0A5D0RK71-F1
#
_cell.length_a   1.000
_cell.length_b   1.000
_cell.length_c   1.000
_cell.angle_alpha   90.00
_cell.angle_beta   90.00
_cell.angle_gamma   90.00
#
_symmetry.space_group_name_H-M   'P 1'
#
loop_
_entity.id
_entity.type
_entity.pdbx_description
1 polymer ?
#
loop_
_entity_poly.entity_id
_entity_poly.type
_entity_poly.pdbx_seq_one_letter_code
_entity_poly.pdbx_strand_id
1 'polypeptide(L)'
;MGYKTTLRADRHEDLRQELTSWGKLAPDRLDARGHQKELERWVFNRFLRAIVPTGEFEFPIIVQEGENPDFFFSAGQARLGIEVTEAVDPEEQAQWTQEARDARTSKELIVRGMDIDTPGRSQMAHTAVRSAHTRKIAQCSPATDALLMYLNTSATLFEDAQNVLSWLDGAIPRNTRFQRVWVLDEKDLFELKSGSHVASLETK
;
A
#
# COMPACT_ATOMS: atom_id res chain seq x y z
N MET A 1 20.98 2.71 14.04
CA MET A 1 20.79 3.62 12.90
C MET A 1 19.63 4.54 13.23
N GLY A 2 19.78 5.85 13.09
CA GLY A 2 18.68 6.79 13.35
C GLY A 2 17.70 6.79 12.20
N TYR A 3 16.39 6.73 12.48
CA TYR A 3 15.37 6.92 11.48
C TYR A 3 15.38 8.38 11.00
N LYS A 4 15.42 8.59 9.69
CA LYS A 4 15.30 9.93 9.12
C LYS A 4 13.82 10.29 9.07
N THR A 5 13.42 11.33 9.80
CA THR A 5 12.09 11.92 9.61
C THR A 5 12.01 12.47 8.19
N THR A 6 11.03 11.98 7.43
CA THR A 6 10.86 12.34 6.00
C THR A 6 9.63 13.18 5.75
N LEU A 7 8.64 13.14 6.65
CA LEU A 7 7.50 14.03 6.63
C LEU A 7 7.09 14.35 8.08
N ARG A 8 6.80 15.63 8.34
CA ARG A 8 6.18 16.09 9.58
C ARG A 8 5.14 17.15 9.26
N ALA A 9 3.97 17.02 9.87
CA ALA A 9 2.91 18.01 9.79
C ALA A 9 2.29 18.19 11.17
N ASP A 10 2.16 19.41 11.65
CA ASP A 10 1.55 19.69 12.96
C ASP A 10 0.03 19.96 12.83
N ARG A 11 -0.48 20.08 11.60
CA ARG A 11 -1.90 20.25 11.26
C ARG A 11 -2.20 19.85 9.81
N HIS A 12 -3.50 19.77 9.49
CA HIS A 12 -4.00 19.37 8.17
C HIS A 12 -3.42 20.16 6.98
N GLU A 13 -3.27 21.48 7.12
CA GLU A 13 -2.77 22.33 6.05
C GLU A 13 -1.31 22.03 5.71
N ASP A 14 -0.47 21.90 6.73
CA ASP A 14 0.95 21.54 6.59
C ASP A 14 1.08 20.18 5.88
N LEU A 15 0.27 19.19 6.29
CA LEU A 15 0.28 17.88 5.64
C LEU A 15 -0.11 17.98 4.17
N ARG A 16 -1.17 18.72 3.85
CA ARG A 16 -1.61 18.89 2.46
C ARG A 16 -0.49 19.48 1.61
N GLN A 17 0.24 20.45 2.13
CA GLN A 17 1.38 21.08 1.47
C GLN A 17 2.53 20.09 1.28
N GLU A 18 2.96 19.39 2.32
CA GLU A 18 4.03 18.39 2.26
C GLU A 18 3.74 17.28 1.23
N LEU A 19 2.49 16.81 1.20
CA LEU A 19 2.04 15.77 0.25
C LEU A 19 2.00 16.26 -1.20
N THR A 20 2.17 17.55 -1.49
CA THR A 20 2.29 18.03 -2.89
C THR A 20 3.67 17.74 -3.49
N SER A 21 4.69 17.54 -2.66
CA SER A 21 6.06 17.25 -3.09
C SER A 21 6.53 15.85 -2.69
N TRP A 22 6.17 15.38 -1.50
CA TRP A 22 6.63 14.08 -0.99
C TRP A 22 5.83 12.94 -1.64
N GLY A 23 6.47 12.03 -2.39
CA GLY A 23 5.76 10.90 -3.02
C GLY A 23 4.73 11.33 -4.08
N LYS A 24 4.96 12.47 -4.75
CA LYS A 24 3.99 13.06 -5.69
C LYS A 24 3.73 12.22 -6.94
N LEU A 25 4.79 11.69 -7.55
CA LEU A 25 4.73 11.06 -8.86
C LEU A 25 4.81 9.54 -8.70
N ALA A 26 3.93 8.83 -9.42
CA ALA A 26 4.08 7.40 -9.58
C ALA A 26 5.35 7.17 -10.41
N PRO A 27 6.30 6.33 -9.97
CA PRO A 27 7.47 6.05 -10.76
C PRO A 27 7.14 5.17 -11.96
N ASP A 28 7.90 5.34 -13.04
CA ASP A 28 7.87 4.42 -14.17
C ASP A 28 8.43 3.05 -13.77
N ARG A 29 7.65 2.00 -14.02
CA ARG A 29 7.95 0.61 -13.63
C ARG A 29 9.18 0.00 -14.29
N LEU A 30 9.64 0.57 -15.40
CA LEU A 30 10.73 0.01 -16.22
C LEU A 30 12.12 0.12 -15.55
N ASP A 31 12.26 0.89 -14.45
CA ASP A 31 13.52 0.99 -13.68
C ASP A 31 13.39 0.38 -12.28
N ALA A 32 13.26 -0.96 -12.25
CA ALA A 32 12.79 -1.74 -11.10
C ALA A 32 13.70 -1.76 -9.85
N ARG A 33 14.90 -1.16 -9.85
CA ARG A 33 15.80 -1.18 -8.67
C ARG A 33 16.05 0.18 -8.04
N GLY A 34 15.87 1.27 -8.79
CA GLY A 34 16.05 2.63 -8.26
C GLY A 34 14.76 3.21 -7.67
N HIS A 35 13.60 2.81 -8.20
CA HIS A 35 12.34 3.49 -7.91
C HIS A 35 11.43 2.79 -6.89
N GLN A 36 11.87 1.67 -6.29
CA GLN A 36 11.03 0.97 -5.30
C GLN A 36 10.65 1.90 -4.13
N LYS A 37 11.62 2.67 -3.60
CA LYS A 37 11.32 3.60 -2.50
C LYS A 37 10.41 4.75 -2.92
N GLU A 38 10.48 5.18 -4.18
CA GLU A 38 9.59 6.21 -4.71
C GLU A 38 8.16 5.68 -4.86
N LEU A 39 8.01 4.42 -5.26
CA LEU A 39 6.71 3.75 -5.34
C LEU A 39 6.10 3.60 -3.95
N GLU A 40 6.89 3.15 -2.97
CA GLU A 40 6.47 3.07 -1.57
C GLU A 40 6.01 4.44 -1.05
N ARG A 41 6.76 5.51 -1.30
CA ARG A 41 6.37 6.88 -0.92
C ARG A 41 5.09 7.33 -1.62
N TRP A 42 4.94 7.01 -2.90
CA TRP A 42 3.76 7.37 -3.68
C TRP A 42 2.50 6.66 -3.17
N VAL A 43 2.58 5.36 -2.90
CA VAL A 43 1.50 4.59 -2.26
C VAL A 43 1.17 5.16 -0.88
N PHE A 44 2.18 5.44 -0.07
CA PHE A 44 1.98 5.98 1.27
C PHE A 44 1.39 7.41 1.27
N ASN A 45 1.78 8.24 0.31
CA ASN A 45 1.18 9.57 0.10
C ASN A 45 -0.34 9.45 -0.12
N ARG A 46 -0.75 8.55 -1.02
CA ARG A 46 -2.17 8.31 -1.30
C ARG A 46 -2.92 7.78 -0.08
N PHE A 47 -2.32 6.85 0.66
CA PHE A 47 -2.85 6.41 1.95
C PHE A 47 -3.10 7.59 2.90
N LEU A 48 -2.11 8.48 3.11
CA LEU A 48 -2.28 9.66 3.96
C LEU A 48 -3.38 10.60 3.47
N ARG A 49 -3.50 10.80 2.14
CA ARG A 49 -4.57 11.61 1.55
C ARG A 49 -5.96 11.03 1.78
N ALA A 50 -6.08 9.70 1.78
CA ALA A 50 -7.34 9.01 1.98
C ALA A 50 -7.74 8.94 3.46
N ILE A 51 -6.78 8.66 4.35
CA ILE A 51 -7.08 8.37 5.75
C ILE A 51 -7.18 9.61 6.64
N VAL A 52 -6.43 10.68 6.35
CA VAL A 52 -6.44 11.86 7.23
C VAL A 52 -7.79 12.59 7.26
N PRO A 53 -8.51 12.76 6.13
CA PRO A 53 -9.84 13.38 6.15
C PRO A 53 -10.89 12.65 6.99
N THR A 54 -10.67 11.37 7.36
CA THR A 54 -11.60 10.62 8.21
C THR A 54 -11.60 11.11 9.66
N GLY A 55 -10.57 11.86 10.07
CA GLY A 55 -10.41 12.33 11.46
C GLY A 55 -9.98 11.24 12.44
N GLU A 56 -9.63 10.05 11.95
CA GLU A 56 -9.21 8.92 12.79
C GLU A 56 -7.86 9.15 13.48
N PHE A 57 -7.02 10.02 12.91
CA PHE A 57 -5.67 10.28 13.38
C PHE A 57 -5.51 11.70 13.89
N GLU A 58 -4.91 11.83 15.08
CA GLU A 58 -4.60 13.12 15.69
C GLU A 58 -3.24 13.66 15.18
N PHE A 59 -3.13 14.98 15.09
CA PHE A 59 -1.86 15.65 14.82
C PHE A 59 -1.02 15.79 16.10
N PRO A 60 0.32 15.85 16.02
CA PRO A 60 1.13 15.91 14.80
C PRO A 60 1.22 14.54 14.10
N ILE A 61 1.28 14.59 12.76
CA ILE A 61 1.61 13.43 11.92
C ILE A 61 3.10 13.45 11.62
N ILE A 62 3.76 12.33 11.90
CA ILE A 62 5.19 12.13 11.67
C ILE A 62 5.36 10.83 10.89
N VAL A 63 6.07 10.90 9.76
CA VAL A 63 6.46 9.74 8.97
C VAL A 63 7.98 9.65 8.96
N GLN A 64 8.49 8.47 9.29
CA GLN A 64 9.89 8.14 9.18
C GLN A 64 10.05 6.96 8.24
N GLU A 65 11.01 7.04 7.32
CA GLU A 65 11.33 5.91 6.45
C GLU A 65 12.20 4.90 7.18
N GLY A 66 11.89 3.62 6.96
CA GLY A 66 12.65 2.48 7.43
C GLY A 66 12.89 1.46 6.32
N GLU A 67 13.56 0.37 6.70
CA GLU A 67 13.78 -0.80 5.84
C GLU A 67 12.90 -2.00 6.24
N ASN A 68 12.44 -2.05 7.49
CA ASN A 68 11.61 -3.14 8.00
C ASN A 68 10.95 -2.77 9.36
N PRO A 69 9.82 -2.05 9.37
CA PRO A 69 8.94 -1.73 8.25
C PRO A 69 9.46 -0.61 7.32
N ASP A 70 8.84 -0.48 6.15
CA ASP A 70 9.10 0.59 5.18
C ASP A 70 8.87 2.00 5.74
N PHE A 71 7.86 2.14 6.61
CA PHE A 71 7.51 3.39 7.27
C PHE A 71 7.17 3.18 8.74
N PHE A 72 7.58 4.13 9.58
CA PHE A 72 7.01 4.35 10.89
C PHE A 72 6.11 5.58 10.83
N PHE A 73 4.84 5.37 11.13
CA PHE A 73 3.81 6.39 11.17
C PHE A 73 3.43 6.70 12.61
N SER A 74 3.41 7.98 12.97
CA SER A 74 2.94 8.44 14.28
C SER A 74 1.91 9.54 14.09
N ALA A 75 0.83 9.46 14.85
CA ALA A 75 -0.27 10.42 14.85
C ALA A 75 -0.86 10.52 16.28
N GLY A 76 -0.60 11.62 16.96
CA GLY A 76 -0.92 11.77 18.38
C GLY A 76 -0.24 10.68 19.22
N GLN A 77 -1.04 9.86 19.91
CA GLN A 77 -0.56 8.72 20.69
C GLN A 77 -0.39 7.43 19.87
N ALA A 78 -0.92 7.38 18.65
CA ALA A 78 -0.82 6.21 17.80
C ALA A 78 0.57 6.13 17.16
N ARG A 79 1.13 4.91 17.13
CA ARG A 79 2.34 4.59 16.40
C ARG A 79 2.18 3.26 15.69
N LEU A 80 2.51 3.22 14.41
CA LEU A 80 2.40 2.03 13.56
C LEU A 80 3.66 1.84 12.73
N GLY A 81 4.17 0.62 12.72
CA GLY A 81 5.05 0.16 11.66
C GLY A 81 4.24 -0.32 10.45
N ILE A 82 4.43 0.31 9.30
CA ILE A 82 3.66 0.05 8.08
C ILE A 82 4.60 -0.50 6.99
N GLU A 83 4.32 -1.73 6.56
CA GLU A 83 4.92 -2.32 5.37
C GLU A 83 4.06 -2.01 4.14
N VAL A 84 4.69 -1.59 3.06
CA VAL A 84 4.05 -1.40 1.76
C VAL A 84 4.36 -2.58 0.85
N THR A 85 3.36 -3.10 0.15
CA THR A 85 3.56 -4.14 -0.84
C THR A 85 2.62 -4.00 -2.02
N GLU A 86 3.07 -4.55 -3.14
CA GLU A 86 2.22 -4.77 -4.29
C GLU A 86 1.35 -6.00 -4.11
N ALA A 87 0.05 -5.85 -4.40
CA ALA A 87 -0.86 -6.93 -4.70
C ALA A 87 -1.06 -6.98 -6.22
N VAL A 88 -0.45 -7.99 -6.83
CA VAL A 88 -0.48 -8.25 -8.28
C VAL A 88 -0.85 -9.72 -8.48
N ASP A 89 -1.57 -10.00 -9.56
CA ASP A 89 -1.84 -11.38 -9.97
C ASP A 89 -0.53 -12.09 -10.36
N PRO A 90 -0.26 -13.31 -9.86
CA PRO A 90 1.00 -14.00 -10.15
C PRO A 90 1.26 -14.24 -11.64
N GLU A 91 0.22 -14.48 -12.44
CA GLU A 91 0.35 -14.69 -13.89
C GLU A 91 0.66 -13.37 -14.58
N GLU A 92 -0.04 -12.29 -14.23
CA GLU A 92 0.29 -10.94 -14.71
C GLU A 92 1.72 -10.55 -14.32
N GLN A 93 2.14 -10.82 -13.08
CA GLN A 93 3.50 -10.54 -12.62
C GLN A 93 4.53 -11.35 -13.42
N ALA A 94 4.25 -12.62 -13.71
CA ALA A 94 5.13 -13.47 -14.52
C ALA A 94 5.21 -12.98 -15.96
N GLN A 95 4.08 -12.61 -16.57
CA GLN A 95 4.02 -12.00 -17.90
C GLN A 95 4.81 -10.69 -17.93
N TRP A 96 4.62 -9.79 -16.97
CA TRP A 96 5.36 -8.53 -16.89
C TRP A 96 6.85 -8.74 -16.67
N THR A 97 7.22 -9.74 -15.89
CA THR A 97 8.63 -10.08 -15.69
C THR A 97 9.24 -10.59 -17.00
N GLN A 98 8.51 -11.41 -17.75
CA GLN A 98 8.93 -11.91 -19.05
C GLN A 98 9.02 -10.77 -20.07
N GLU A 99 7.99 -9.93 -20.15
CA GLU A 99 7.95 -8.77 -21.02
C GLU A 99 9.01 -7.74 -20.68
N ALA A 100 9.31 -7.47 -19.41
CA ALA A 100 10.39 -6.56 -19.03
C ALA A 100 11.77 -7.13 -19.40
N ARG A 101 11.92 -8.46 -19.36
CA ARG A 101 13.13 -9.14 -19.87
C ARG A 101 13.23 -9.00 -21.39
N ASP A 102 12.12 -9.13 -22.10
CA ASP A 102 12.04 -9.06 -23.56
C ASP A 102 12.09 -7.60 -24.07
N ALA A 103 11.54 -6.64 -23.32
CA ALA A 103 11.49 -5.20 -23.60
C ALA A 103 12.74 -4.46 -23.15
N ARG A 104 13.74 -5.13 -22.56
CA ARG A 104 15.14 -4.62 -22.65
C ARG A 104 15.61 -4.43 -24.10
N THR A 105 14.81 -4.86 -25.08
CA THR A 105 14.96 -4.61 -26.52
C THR A 105 14.00 -3.53 -27.09
N SER A 106 13.04 -2.98 -26.33
CA SER A 106 12.04 -2.01 -26.81
C SER A 106 11.63 -0.98 -25.74
N LYS A 107 11.68 0.32 -26.07
CA LYS A 107 11.53 1.47 -25.15
C LYS A 107 10.08 1.91 -24.86
N GLU A 108 9.06 1.13 -25.20
CA GLU A 108 7.67 1.59 -25.06
C GLU A 108 7.00 1.12 -23.75
N LEU A 109 6.32 2.07 -23.11
CA LEU A 109 5.52 1.88 -21.89
C LEU A 109 4.22 1.16 -22.26
N ILE A 110 3.97 -0.02 -21.70
CA ILE A 110 2.72 -0.75 -21.97
C ILE A 110 1.68 -0.37 -20.90
N VAL A 111 0.85 0.61 -21.21
CA VAL A 111 -0.38 0.88 -20.44
C VAL A 111 -1.40 -0.16 -20.86
N ARG A 112 -1.69 -1.13 -19.98
CA ARG A 112 -2.64 -2.22 -20.27
C ARG A 112 -3.94 -2.00 -19.52
N GLY A 113 -4.92 -1.43 -20.22
CA GLY A 113 -6.32 -1.58 -19.83
C GLY A 113 -6.79 -2.97 -20.23
N MET A 114 -7.28 -3.77 -19.28
CA MET A 114 -8.09 -4.93 -19.63
C MET A 114 -9.51 -4.47 -19.96
N ASP A 115 -10.09 -5.13 -20.97
CA ASP A 115 -11.46 -4.90 -21.42
C ASP A 115 -12.46 -5.08 -20.27
N ILE A 116 -13.46 -4.19 -20.14
CA ILE A 116 -14.38 -4.03 -18.98
C ILE A 116 -15.15 -5.31 -18.61
N ASP A 117 -15.14 -6.32 -19.47
CA ASP A 117 -15.95 -7.54 -19.33
C ASP A 117 -15.16 -8.82 -18.96
N THR A 118 -13.89 -8.74 -18.55
CA THR A 118 -13.11 -9.95 -18.21
C THR A 118 -13.76 -10.75 -17.07
N PRO A 119 -14.23 -12.00 -17.32
CA PRO A 119 -14.76 -12.87 -16.27
C PRO A 119 -13.64 -13.22 -15.26
N GLY A 120 -13.95 -13.21 -13.96
CA GLY A 120 -13.03 -13.69 -12.91
C GLY A 120 -12.19 -12.62 -12.20
N ARG A 121 -12.45 -11.33 -12.43
CA ARG A 121 -11.73 -10.21 -11.77
C ARG A 121 -11.74 -10.24 -10.25
N SER A 122 -12.89 -10.55 -9.65
CA SER A 122 -13.02 -10.68 -8.20
C SER A 122 -12.06 -11.75 -7.67
N GLN A 123 -11.97 -12.88 -8.38
CA GLN A 123 -11.06 -13.97 -8.05
C GLN A 123 -9.59 -13.55 -8.22
N MET A 124 -9.26 -12.80 -9.28
CA MET A 124 -7.90 -12.28 -9.49
C MET A 124 -7.49 -11.31 -8.38
N ALA A 125 -8.32 -10.31 -8.08
CA ALA A 125 -8.06 -9.34 -7.01
C ALA A 125 -7.90 -10.04 -5.64
N HIS A 126 -8.82 -10.97 -5.33
CA HIS A 126 -8.75 -11.78 -4.11
C HIS A 126 -7.45 -12.59 -4.06
N THR A 127 -7.06 -13.23 -5.17
CA THR A 127 -5.83 -14.05 -5.26
C THR A 127 -4.58 -13.21 -5.13
N ALA A 128 -4.53 -12.03 -5.76
CA ALA A 128 -3.44 -11.07 -5.67
C ALA A 128 -3.24 -10.59 -4.23
N VAL A 129 -4.31 -10.14 -3.57
CA VAL A 129 -4.29 -9.67 -2.18
C VAL A 129 -3.87 -10.79 -1.22
N ARG A 130 -4.48 -11.97 -1.35
CA ARG A 130 -4.15 -13.12 -0.50
C ARG A 130 -2.70 -13.57 -0.67
N SER A 131 -2.20 -13.58 -1.90
CA SER A 131 -0.82 -13.95 -2.21
C SER A 131 0.18 -12.95 -1.62
N ALA A 132 -0.09 -11.65 -1.79
CA ALA A 132 0.74 -10.58 -1.22
C ALA A 132 0.79 -10.63 0.30
N HIS A 133 -0.38 -10.81 0.93
CA HIS A 133 -0.51 -10.97 2.38
C HIS A 133 0.28 -12.17 2.91
N THR A 134 0.07 -13.35 2.31
CA THR A 134 0.75 -14.60 2.70
C THR A 134 2.26 -14.45 2.60
N ARG A 135 2.76 -13.85 1.52
CA ARG A 135 4.18 -13.56 1.32
C ARG A 135 4.75 -12.66 2.41
N LYS A 136 4.04 -11.58 2.77
CA LYS A 136 4.52 -10.60 3.75
C LYS A 136 4.44 -11.10 5.20
N ILE A 137 3.54 -12.02 5.55
CA ILE A 137 3.51 -12.62 6.90
C ILE A 137 4.88 -13.14 7.31
N ALA A 138 5.56 -13.88 6.43
CA ALA A 138 6.85 -14.52 6.72
C ALA A 138 8.04 -13.55 6.64
N GLN A 139 7.89 -12.42 5.95
CA GLN A 139 9.01 -11.53 5.59
C GLN A 139 9.13 -10.31 6.52
N CYS A 140 8.02 -9.76 7.02
CA CYS A 140 8.10 -8.52 7.80
C CYS A 140 8.63 -8.77 9.21
N SER A 141 9.26 -7.77 9.82
CA SER A 141 9.73 -7.84 11.19
C SER A 141 8.57 -7.86 12.21
N PRO A 142 8.86 -8.17 13.49
CA PRO A 142 7.90 -7.98 14.58
C PRO A 142 7.49 -6.53 14.80
N ALA A 143 8.25 -5.55 14.29
CA ALA A 143 7.92 -4.13 14.39
C ALA A 143 6.91 -3.67 13.33
N THR A 144 6.46 -4.57 12.45
CA THR A 144 5.43 -4.28 11.44
C THR A 144 4.05 -4.58 12.01
N ASP A 145 3.31 -3.52 12.32
CA ASP A 145 1.96 -3.60 12.87
C ASP A 145 0.90 -3.72 11.78
N ALA A 146 1.13 -3.09 10.63
CA ALA A 146 0.15 -3.00 9.57
C ALA A 146 0.72 -3.23 8.18
N LEU A 147 -0.17 -3.66 7.28
CA LEU A 147 0.15 -3.91 5.88
C LEU A 147 -0.68 -2.98 4.99
N LEU A 148 -0.01 -2.20 4.14
CA LEU A 148 -0.61 -1.39 3.10
C LEU A 148 -0.32 -2.03 1.74
N MET A 149 -1.34 -2.60 1.13
CA MET A 149 -1.25 -3.21 -0.19
C MET A 149 -1.74 -2.24 -1.24
N TYR A 150 -0.96 -1.97 -2.29
CA TYR A 150 -1.50 -1.30 -3.47
C TYR A 150 -1.89 -2.36 -4.50
N LEU A 151 -3.13 -2.28 -4.97
CA LEU A 151 -3.66 -3.21 -5.95
C LEU A 151 -3.23 -2.77 -7.34
N ASN A 152 -2.29 -3.52 -7.90
CA ASN A 152 -1.74 -3.27 -9.22
C ASN A 152 -1.92 -4.52 -10.07
N THR A 153 -3.15 -5.00 -10.11
CA THR A 153 -3.66 -5.76 -11.24
C THR A 153 -4.14 -4.74 -12.29
N SER A 154 -4.50 -5.17 -13.50
CA SER A 154 -5.05 -4.37 -14.61
C SER A 154 -6.38 -3.63 -14.31
N ALA A 155 -6.51 -3.09 -13.11
CA ALA A 155 -7.73 -2.73 -12.43
C ALA A 155 -8.10 -1.25 -12.59
N THR A 156 -8.11 -0.76 -13.83
CA THR A 156 -8.87 0.44 -14.21
C THR A 156 -10.40 0.26 -14.03
N LEU A 157 -10.87 -0.60 -13.11
CA LEU A 157 -12.12 -1.35 -13.23
C LEU A 157 -13.00 -1.37 -11.98
N PHE A 158 -12.58 -0.74 -10.89
CA PHE A 158 -13.41 -0.64 -9.69
C PHE A 158 -14.24 0.65 -9.71
N GLU A 159 -15.21 0.72 -10.62
CA GLU A 159 -16.17 1.84 -10.62
C GLU A 159 -17.06 1.84 -9.36
N ASP A 160 -17.14 0.71 -8.65
CA ASP A 160 -17.95 0.53 -7.44
C ASP A 160 -17.12 -0.06 -6.28
N ALA A 161 -16.77 0.82 -5.34
CA ALA A 161 -16.07 0.51 -4.10
C ALA A 161 -16.74 -0.61 -3.28
N GLN A 162 -18.08 -0.75 -3.32
CA GLN A 162 -18.76 -1.80 -2.57
C GLN A 162 -18.48 -3.19 -3.13
N ASN A 163 -18.38 -3.30 -4.45
CA ASN A 163 -18.05 -4.57 -5.10
C ASN A 163 -16.64 -5.02 -4.71
N VAL A 164 -15.68 -4.10 -4.62
CA VAL A 164 -14.30 -4.42 -4.22
C VAL A 164 -14.24 -5.04 -2.84
N LEU A 165 -14.91 -4.42 -1.85
CA LEU A 165 -14.94 -4.98 -0.49
C LEU A 165 -15.56 -6.38 -0.46
N SER A 166 -16.63 -6.60 -1.21
CA SER A 166 -17.24 -7.93 -1.31
C SER A 166 -16.30 -8.98 -1.93
N TRP A 167 -15.46 -8.57 -2.90
CA TRP A 167 -14.51 -9.46 -3.55
C TRP A 167 -13.31 -9.78 -2.66
N LEU A 168 -12.94 -8.84 -1.80
CA LEU A 168 -11.81 -8.99 -0.88
C LEU A 168 -12.21 -9.62 0.45
N ASP A 169 -13.50 -9.88 0.66
CA ASP A 169 -13.97 -10.62 1.84
C ASP A 169 -13.30 -11.99 1.90
N GLY A 170 -12.80 -12.36 3.07
CA GLY A 170 -12.04 -13.60 3.28
C GLY A 170 -10.64 -13.64 2.67
N ALA A 171 -10.18 -12.61 1.95
CA ALA A 171 -8.82 -12.57 1.40
C ALA A 171 -7.76 -12.52 2.51
N ILE A 172 -8.11 -11.91 3.65
CA ILE A 172 -7.26 -11.77 4.83
C ILE A 172 -7.75 -12.73 5.93
N PRO A 173 -6.93 -13.73 6.34
CA PRO A 173 -7.25 -14.60 7.46
C PRO A 173 -7.47 -13.82 8.76
N ARG A 174 -8.51 -14.17 9.52
CA ARG A 174 -8.82 -13.53 10.81
C ARG A 174 -7.65 -13.58 11.80
N ASN A 175 -6.88 -14.66 11.76
CA ASN A 175 -5.71 -14.89 12.60
C ASN A 175 -4.40 -14.27 12.07
N THR A 176 -4.46 -13.33 11.11
CA THR A 176 -3.25 -12.62 10.69
C THR A 176 -2.63 -11.82 11.84
N ARG A 177 -1.29 -11.77 11.87
CA ARG A 177 -0.52 -10.99 12.86
C ARG A 177 -0.61 -9.48 12.66
N PHE A 178 -0.93 -9.02 11.45
CA PHE A 178 -1.10 -7.59 11.21
C PHE A 178 -2.34 -7.12 11.96
N GLN A 179 -2.18 -6.04 12.73
CA GLN A 179 -3.26 -5.39 13.45
C GLN A 179 -4.22 -4.76 12.45
N ARG A 180 -3.68 -4.13 11.40
CA ARG A 180 -4.45 -3.49 10.33
C ARG A 180 -3.97 -3.91 8.96
N VAL A 181 -4.91 -4.02 8.03
CA VAL A 181 -4.63 -4.34 6.63
C VAL A 181 -5.46 -3.44 5.74
N TRP A 182 -4.77 -2.64 4.93
CA TRP A 182 -5.39 -1.78 3.94
C TRP A 182 -5.07 -2.25 2.53
N VAL A 183 -6.03 -2.08 1.63
CA VAL A 183 -5.85 -2.17 0.19
C VAL A 183 -6.14 -0.81 -0.41
N LEU A 184 -5.17 -0.26 -1.12
CA LEU A 184 -5.28 0.97 -1.88
C LEU A 184 -5.45 0.61 -3.36
N ASP A 185 -6.54 1.09 -3.95
CA ASP A 185 -6.74 1.15 -5.40
C ASP A 185 -6.36 2.56 -5.92
N GLU A 186 -6.48 2.82 -7.22
CA GLU A 186 -6.15 4.10 -7.85
C GLU A 186 -6.78 5.31 -7.12
N LYS A 187 -8.00 5.14 -6.60
CA LYS A 187 -8.80 6.21 -6.00
C LYS A 187 -9.20 5.95 -4.55
N ASP A 188 -9.40 4.69 -4.19
CA ASP A 188 -10.06 4.31 -2.95
C ASP A 188 -9.15 3.52 -2.01
N LEU A 189 -9.35 3.74 -0.71
CA LEU A 189 -8.68 3.01 0.36
C LEU A 189 -9.70 2.12 1.07
N PHE A 190 -9.41 0.82 1.11
CA PHE A 190 -10.24 -0.20 1.73
C PHE A 190 -9.54 -0.76 2.96
N GLU A 191 -10.16 -0.69 4.13
CA GLU A 191 -9.66 -1.39 5.33
C GLU A 191 -10.28 -2.79 5.40
N LEU A 192 -9.47 -3.83 5.18
CA LEU A 192 -9.92 -5.23 5.20
C LEU A 192 -9.86 -5.85 6.59
N LYS A 193 -9.04 -5.27 7.46
CA LYS A 193 -8.95 -5.65 8.87
C LYS A 193 -8.67 -4.40 9.69
N SER A 194 -9.58 -4.12 10.62
CA SER A 194 -9.38 -3.12 11.65
C SER A 194 -8.87 -3.81 12.93
N GLY A 195 -7.80 -3.29 13.50
CA GLY A 195 -7.32 -3.68 14.82
C GLY A 195 -8.02 -2.84 15.87
N SER A 196 -8.40 -3.43 17.01
CA SER A 196 -8.71 -2.63 18.19
C SER A 196 -7.47 -1.81 18.54
N HIS A 197 -7.62 -0.49 18.72
CA HIS A 197 -6.54 0.37 19.25
C HIS A 197 -6.17 -0.14 20.64
N VAL A 198 -5.28 -1.11 20.74
CA VAL A 198 -4.68 -1.46 22.02
C VAL A 198 -3.53 -0.49 22.20
N ALA A 199 -3.83 0.64 22.84
CA ALA A 199 -2.85 1.49 23.45
C ALA A 199 -2.14 0.69 24.55
N SER A 200 -1.14 -0.09 24.18
CA SER A 200 -0.26 -0.75 25.13
C SER A 200 1.16 -0.76 24.59
N LEU A 201 1.73 0.44 24.50
CA LEU A 201 3.17 0.60 24.67
C LEU A 201 3.43 0.69 26.18
N GLU A 202 3.52 -0.46 26.85
CA GLU A 202 4.37 -0.52 28.04
C GLU A 202 5.80 -0.31 27.55
N THR A 203 6.32 0.90 27.76
CA THR A 203 7.73 1.24 27.66
C THR A 203 8.55 0.27 28.51
N LYS A 204 9.42 -0.51 27.86
CA LYS A 204 10.59 -1.12 28.51
C LYS A 204 11.74 -0.15 28.54
#